data_AF-A5N5H5-F1
#
_entry.id   AF-A5N5H5-F1
#
_cell.length_a   1.000
_cell.length_b   1.000
_cell.length_c   1.000
_cell.angle_alpha   90.00
_cell.angle_beta   90.00
_cell.angle_gamma   90.00
#
_symmetry.space_group_name_H-M   'P 1'
#
loop_
_entity.id
_entity.type
_entity.pdbx_description
1 polymer ?
#
loop_
_entity_poly.entity_id
_entity_poly.type
_entity_poly.pdbx_seq_one_letter_code
_entity_poly.pdbx_strand_id
1 'polypeptide(L)'
;MDKINLYNLGLNERYIQETEMYEKYLYIARVSTQYKDMYKIITENGEILAKVSGKLIYSSDSITDYRAVGDWVLVDRTTDINGNAVIHRILSRRSYFERKVSGAKTKDTLQMVKL
;
A
#
# COMPACT_ATOMS: atom_id res chain seq x y z
N MET A 1 -2.48 2.13 23.50
CA MET A 1 -1.97 2.60 22.20
C MET A 1 -3.18 2.94 21.35
N ASP A 2 -3.20 4.14 20.79
CA ASP A 2 -4.28 4.56 19.91
C ASP A 2 -4.14 3.85 18.57
N LYS A 3 -5.26 3.28 18.08
CA LYS A 3 -5.29 2.64 16.77
C LYS A 3 -5.21 3.68 15.66
N ILE A 4 -4.44 3.38 14.63
CA ILE A 4 -4.40 4.20 13.41
C ILE A 4 -5.66 3.93 12.62
N ASN A 5 -6.42 4.99 12.35
CA ASN A 5 -7.56 4.91 11.44
C ASN A 5 -7.08 4.96 9.97
N LEU A 6 -7.07 3.81 9.30
CA LEU A 6 -6.62 3.67 7.92
C LEU A 6 -7.47 4.48 6.90
N TYR A 7 -8.72 4.83 7.24
CA TYR A 7 -9.56 5.71 6.41
C TYR A 7 -8.95 7.12 6.28
N ASN A 8 -8.26 7.61 7.32
CA ASN A 8 -7.56 8.89 7.27
C ASN A 8 -6.38 8.88 6.28
N LEU A 9 -5.89 7.69 5.92
CA LEU A 9 -4.86 7.50 4.92
C LEU A 9 -5.43 7.29 3.52
N GLY A 10 -6.76 7.30 3.34
CA GLY A 10 -7.41 7.10 2.04
C GLY A 10 -7.85 5.66 1.77
N LEU A 11 -8.00 4.84 2.82
CA LEU A 11 -8.73 3.59 2.72
C LEU A 11 -10.20 3.91 2.42
N ASN A 12 -10.83 3.12 1.56
CA ASN A 12 -12.24 3.30 1.20
C ASN A 12 -12.88 1.94 0.90
N GLU A 13 -14.20 1.93 0.76
CA GLU A 13 -15.01 0.72 0.61
C GLU A 13 -14.59 -0.16 -0.57
N ARG A 14 -14.04 0.40 -1.65
CA ARG A 14 -13.57 -0.41 -2.79
C ARG A 14 -12.44 -1.35 -2.38
N TYR A 15 -11.48 -0.86 -1.61
CA TYR A 15 -10.38 -1.71 -1.12
C TYR A 15 -10.91 -2.75 -0.15
N ILE A 16 -11.87 -2.38 0.70
CA ILE A 16 -12.54 -3.32 1.61
C ILE A 16 -13.25 -4.43 0.82
N GLN A 17 -14.06 -4.08 -0.17
CA GLN A 17 -14.72 -5.04 -1.07
C GLN A 17 -13.71 -5.91 -1.81
N GLU A 18 -12.59 -5.33 -2.25
CA GLU A 18 -11.53 -6.09 -2.90
C GLU A 18 -10.91 -7.12 -1.94
N THR A 19 -10.81 -6.81 -0.64
CA THR A 19 -10.32 -7.77 0.36
C THR A 19 -11.22 -8.99 0.53
N GLU A 20 -12.53 -8.89 0.23
CA GLU A 20 -13.48 -10.00 0.36
C GLU A 20 -13.18 -11.15 -0.62
N MET A 21 -12.45 -10.87 -1.70
CA MET A 21 -12.00 -11.88 -2.67
C MET A 21 -10.79 -12.70 -2.20
N TYR A 22 -10.24 -12.38 -1.03
CA TYR A 22 -9.01 -12.97 -0.51
C TYR A 22 -9.20 -13.58 0.88
N GLU A 23 -8.13 -14.17 1.40
CA GLU A 23 -8.17 -14.90 2.65
C GLU A 23 -8.43 -14.00 3.86
N LYS A 24 -9.43 -14.36 4.68
CA LYS A 24 -9.88 -13.56 5.84
C LYS A 24 -8.85 -13.41 6.96
N TYR A 25 -7.78 -14.21 6.95
CA TYR A 25 -6.68 -14.07 7.91
C TYR A 25 -5.67 -13.00 7.50
N LEU A 26 -5.84 -12.38 6.33
CA LEU A 26 -5.01 -11.29 5.88
C LEU A 26 -5.58 -9.94 6.34
N TYR A 27 -4.68 -9.03 6.64
CA TYR A 27 -4.99 -7.69 7.13
C TYR A 27 -4.60 -6.65 6.08
N ILE A 28 -5.41 -5.60 5.98
CA ILE A 28 -5.11 -4.49 5.08
C ILE A 28 -4.08 -3.54 5.71
N ALA A 29 -3.10 -3.13 4.91
CA ALA A 29 -2.08 -2.18 5.31
C ALA A 29 -1.72 -1.26 4.14
N ARG A 30 -1.11 -0.11 4.43
CA ARG A 30 -0.62 0.83 3.42
C ARG A 30 0.90 0.84 3.41
N VAL A 31 1.53 0.75 2.24
CA VAL A 31 2.98 0.89 2.15
C VAL A 31 3.37 2.37 2.31
N SER A 32 4.20 2.68 3.30
CA SER A 32 4.71 4.04 3.55
C SER A 32 6.12 4.25 2.99
N THR A 33 6.95 3.21 2.96
CA THR A 33 8.33 3.31 2.47
C THR A 33 8.80 1.99 1.87
N GLN A 34 9.64 2.07 0.85
CA GLN A 34 10.32 0.93 0.25
C GLN A 34 11.81 0.98 0.60
N TYR A 35 12.33 -0.15 1.05
CA TYR A 35 13.76 -0.44 1.20
C TYR A 35 14.15 -1.52 0.17
N LYS A 36 15.44 -1.85 0.09
CA LYS A 36 15.97 -2.80 -0.91
C LYS A 36 15.26 -4.16 -0.90
N ASP A 37 15.06 -4.74 0.28
CA ASP A 37 14.49 -6.10 0.46
C ASP A 37 13.25 -6.12 1.38
N MET A 38 12.81 -4.93 1.80
CA MET A 38 11.78 -4.76 2.83
C MET A 38 10.93 -3.53 2.56
N TYR A 39 9.76 -3.50 3.17
CA TYR A 39 8.80 -2.41 3.08
C TYR A 39 8.44 -1.97 4.48
N LYS A 40 8.27 -0.66 4.68
CA LYS A 40 7.55 -0.14 5.83
C LYS A 40 6.08 -0.02 5.46
N ILE A 41 5.22 -0.56 6.31
CA ILE A 41 3.78 -0.53 6.14
C ILE A 41 3.11 0.08 7.38
N ILE A 42 1.96 0.70 7.16
CA ILE A 42 1.09 1.23 8.20
C ILE A 42 -0.11 0.29 8.34
N THR A 43 -0.25 -0.29 9.53
CA THR A 43 -1.40 -1.13 9.94
C THR A 43 -2.27 -0.33 10.91
N GLU A 44 -3.41 -0.88 11.31
CA GLU A 44 -4.23 -0.30 12.37
C GLU A 44 -3.49 -0.20 13.72
N ASN A 45 -2.42 -0.99 13.92
CA ASN A 45 -1.67 -1.06 15.17
C ASN A 45 -0.36 -0.27 15.15
N GLY A 46 -0.01 0.35 14.02
CA GLY A 46 1.22 1.14 13.90
C GLY A 46 1.98 0.90 12.61
N GLU A 47 3.17 1.48 12.54
CA GLU A 47 4.12 1.19 11.47
C GLU A 47 4.96 -0.03 11.81
N ILE A 48 5.03 -0.99 10.88
CA ILE A 48 5.89 -2.18 11.00
C ILE A 48 6.64 -2.44 9.71
N LEU A 49 7.64 -3.31 9.81
CA LEU A 49 8.39 -3.80 8.67
C LEU A 49 7.74 -5.05 8.07
N ALA A 50 7.79 -5.15 6.75
CA ALA A 50 7.25 -6.26 5.99
C ALA A 50 8.17 -6.71 4.86
N LYS A 51 8.14 -8.00 4.56
CA LYS A 51 8.79 -8.60 3.38
C LYS A 51 7.74 -9.01 2.36
N VAL A 52 8.11 -9.10 1.11
CA VAL A 52 7.22 -9.65 0.08
C VAL A 52 7.25 -11.16 0.12
N SER A 53 6.09 -11.81 0.01
CA SER A 53 6.02 -13.27 -0.11
C SER A 53 6.77 -13.76 -1.35
N GLY A 54 7.47 -14.89 -1.24
CA GLY A 54 8.18 -15.48 -2.38
C GLY A 54 7.27 -15.75 -3.59
N LYS A 55 6.00 -16.09 -3.33
CA LYS A 55 4.97 -16.24 -4.36
C LYS A 55 4.77 -14.95 -5.16
N LEU A 56 4.67 -13.80 -4.50
CA LEU A 56 4.47 -12.50 -5.15
C LEU A 56 5.72 -12.09 -5.95
N ILE A 57 6.92 -12.36 -5.42
CA ILE A 57 8.19 -12.12 -6.13
C ILE A 57 8.26 -12.95 -7.42
N TYR A 58 7.85 -14.22 -7.37
CA TYR A 58 7.91 -15.12 -8.53
C TYR A 58 6.82 -14.84 -9.57
N SER A 59 5.69 -14.24 -9.16
CA SER A 59 4.57 -13.91 -10.05
C SER A 59 4.63 -12.50 -10.64
N SER A 60 5.64 -11.71 -10.30
CA SER A 60 5.89 -10.40 -10.90
C SER A 60 7.00 -10.51 -11.95
N ASP A 61 6.64 -10.46 -13.24
CA ASP A 61 7.57 -10.54 -14.39
C ASP A 61 8.62 -9.42 -14.42
N SER A 62 8.49 -8.42 -13.54
CA SER A 62 9.44 -7.32 -13.44
C SER A 62 9.49 -6.80 -12.02
N ILE A 63 10.65 -7.00 -11.37
CA ILE A 63 11.12 -6.29 -10.17
C ILE A 63 10.91 -4.76 -10.26
N THR A 64 10.74 -4.23 -11.47
CA THR A 64 10.47 -2.84 -11.81
C THR A 64 9.07 -2.32 -11.50
N ASP A 65 8.07 -3.18 -11.19
CA ASP A 65 6.68 -2.74 -10.95
C ASP A 65 6.34 -2.46 -9.48
N TYR A 66 7.28 -2.72 -8.56
CA TYR A 66 7.13 -2.43 -7.13
C TYR A 66 7.35 -0.94 -6.83
N ARG A 67 6.58 -0.05 -7.46
CA ARG A 67 6.32 1.30 -6.91
C ARG A 67 5.26 1.21 -5.81
N ALA A 68 5.52 0.36 -4.81
CA ALA A 68 4.50 0.00 -3.83
C ALA A 68 4.14 1.14 -2.88
N VAL A 69 4.95 2.20 -2.78
CA VAL A 69 4.69 3.32 -1.86
C VAL A 69 3.36 3.98 -2.18
N GLY A 70 2.48 4.04 -1.17
CA GLY A 70 1.12 4.55 -1.29
C GLY A 70 0.09 3.49 -1.67
N ASP A 71 0.50 2.28 -2.04
CA ASP A 71 -0.41 1.19 -2.36
C ASP A 71 -0.98 0.54 -1.10
N TRP A 72 -2.18 -0.01 -1.26
CA TRP A 72 -2.81 -0.88 -0.28
C TRP A 72 -2.37 -2.33 -0.54
N VAL A 73 -2.05 -3.02 0.55
CA VAL A 73 -1.54 -4.39 0.52
C VAL A 73 -2.25 -5.25 1.54
N LEU A 74 -2.22 -6.57 1.30
CA LEU A 74 -2.65 -7.58 2.26
C LEU A 74 -1.46 -8.25 2.91
N VAL A 75 -1.49 -8.32 4.24
CA VAL A 75 -0.39 -8.83 5.08
C VAL A 75 -0.88 -9.88 6.06
N ASP A 76 0.02 -10.77 6.49
CA ASP A 76 -0.30 -11.87 7.42
C ASP A 76 -0.48 -11.46 8.88
N ARG A 77 -0.06 -10.24 9.25
CA ARG A 77 -0.09 -9.74 10.64
C ARG A 77 -0.10 -8.21 10.69
N THR A 78 -0.53 -7.69 11.83
CA THR A 78 -0.60 -6.24 12.09
C THR A 78 0.45 -5.71 13.06
N THR A 79 1.25 -6.59 13.68
CA THR A 79 2.30 -6.26 14.65
C THR A 79 3.60 -6.98 14.33
N ASP A 80 4.72 -6.49 14.84
CA ASP A 80 6.08 -7.03 14.62
C ASP A 80 6.58 -7.94 15.75
N ILE A 81 5.71 -8.27 16.72
CA ILE A 81 6.07 -9.07 17.91
C ILE A 81 6.66 -10.44 17.56
N ASN A 82 6.24 -11.03 16.43
CA ASN A 82 6.71 -12.33 15.92
C ASN A 82 7.61 -12.16 14.68
N GLY A 83 8.28 -11.02 14.57
CA GLY A 83 9.08 -10.63 13.42
C GLY A 83 8.27 -9.95 12.32
N ASN A 84 8.95 -9.69 11.19
CA ASN A 84 8.40 -8.91 10.08
C ASN A 84 7.13 -9.52 9.49
N ALA A 85 6.20 -8.65 9.10
CA ALA A 85 5.02 -9.06 8.34
C ALA A 85 5.40 -9.57 6.94
N VAL A 86 4.48 -10.29 6.31
CA VAL A 86 4.63 -10.78 4.95
C VAL A 86 3.53 -10.17 4.08
N ILE A 87 3.90 -9.48 3.01
CA ILE A 87 3.01 -8.96 1.98
C ILE A 87 2.65 -10.12 1.04
N HIS A 88 1.39 -10.52 1.08
CA HIS A 88 0.83 -11.55 0.22
C HIS A 88 0.34 -10.97 -1.10
N ARG A 89 -0.15 -9.73 -1.10
CA ARG A 89 -0.79 -9.13 -2.26
C ARG A 89 -0.73 -7.61 -2.23
N ILE A 90 -0.67 -7.00 -3.42
CA ILE A 90 -0.92 -5.58 -3.65
C ILE A 90 -2.33 -5.47 -4.23
N LEU A 91 -3.17 -4.60 -3.65
CA LEU A 91 -4.52 -4.32 -4.14
C LEU A 91 -4.46 -3.44 -5.40
N SER A 92 -5.54 -3.48 -6.18
CA SER A 92 -5.63 -2.82 -7.47
C SER A 92 -5.43 -1.30 -7.36
N ARG A 93 -4.39 -0.75 -7.99
CA ARG A 93 -4.16 0.71 -8.06
C ARG A 93 -5.30 1.39 -8.82
N ARG A 94 -5.78 2.55 -8.32
CA ARG A 94 -6.76 3.38 -9.05
C ARG A 94 -6.16 4.60 -9.76
N SER A 95 -5.04 5.16 -9.32
CA SER A 95 -4.63 6.49 -9.82
C SER A 95 -3.12 6.67 -9.93
N TYR A 96 -2.65 6.99 -11.13
CA TYR A 96 -1.51 7.87 -11.34
C TYR A 96 -1.73 9.14 -10.51
N PHE A 97 -0.70 9.62 -9.81
CA PHE A 97 -0.76 10.85 -9.03
C PHE A 97 -1.19 12.04 -9.92
N GLU A 98 -2.46 12.45 -9.83
CA GLU A 98 -2.85 13.80 -10.23
C GLU A 98 -2.32 14.75 -9.16
N ARG A 99 -1.12 15.28 -9.40
CA ARG A 99 -0.58 16.34 -8.54
C ARG A 99 -1.41 17.60 -8.80
N LYS A 100 -2.40 17.87 -7.95
CA LYS A 100 -3.00 19.21 -7.88
C LYS A 100 -1.95 20.14 -7.27
N VAL A 101 -1.26 20.89 -8.13
CA VAL A 101 -0.25 21.86 -7.70
C VAL A 101 -0.97 23.01 -6.99
N SER A 102 -0.80 23.12 -5.68
CA SER A 102 -1.21 24.33 -4.96
C SER A 102 -0.08 25.35 -5.09
N GLY A 103 -0.25 26.29 -6.02
CA GLY A 103 0.75 27.33 -6.30
C GLY A 103 0.30 28.29 -7.40
N ALA A 104 -0.48 29.29 -7.00
CA ALA A 104 -0.69 30.58 -7.65
C ALA A 104 -1.20 30.63 -9.13
N LYS A 105 -2.46 31.10 -9.23
CA LYS A 105 -3.07 31.87 -10.33
C LYS A 105 -3.17 31.22 -11.73
N THR A 106 -4.39 30.80 -12.01
CA THR A 106 -5.09 30.88 -13.31
C THR A 106 -4.73 29.83 -14.36
N LYS A 107 -5.80 29.17 -14.85
CA LYS A 107 -5.92 28.18 -15.92
C LYS A 107 -5.62 26.73 -15.53
N ASP A 108 -6.72 25.98 -15.45
CA ASP A 108 -6.79 24.53 -15.52
C ASP A 108 -5.85 23.99 -16.60
N THR A 109 -4.79 23.33 -16.17
CA THR A 109 -4.06 22.37 -16.99
C THR A 109 -3.73 21.20 -16.07
N LEU A 110 -4.56 20.17 -16.14
CA LEU A 110 -4.31 18.88 -15.53
C LEU A 110 -3.10 18.28 -16.25
N GLN A 111 -1.92 18.40 -15.65
CA GLN A 111 -0.73 17.77 -16.19
C GLN A 111 -0.63 16.34 -15.66
N MET A 112 -1.04 15.39 -16.50
CA MET A 112 -0.80 13.97 -16.26
C MET A 112 0.71 13.72 -16.39
N VAL A 113 1.40 13.44 -15.29
CA VAL A 113 2.78 12.94 -15.34
C VAL A 113 2.72 11.43 -15.54
N LYS A 114 2.87 11.00 -16.79
CA LYS A 114 3.13 9.60 -17.15
C LYS A 114 4.60 9.29 -16.81
N LEU A 115 4.84 8.15 -16.18
CA LEU A 115 6.18 7.63 -15.93
C LEU A 115 6.81 7.18 -17.23
#